data_AF-A0AAD3M5H7-F1
#
_entry.id   AF-A0AAD3M5H7-F1
#
_cell.length_a   1.000
_cell.length_b   1.000
_cell.length_c   1.000
_cell.angle_alpha   90.00
_cell.angle_beta   90.00
_cell.angle_gamma   90.00
#
_symmetry.space_group_name_H-M   'P 1'
#
loop_
_entity.id
_entity.type
_entity.pdbx_description
1 polymer ?
#
loop_
_entity_poly.entity_id
_entity_poly.type
_entity_poly.pdbx_seq_one_letter_code
_entity_poly.pdbx_strand_id
1 'polypeptide(L)'
;MEKETPAKKAAAPSVSQINAEYVTQLANKYWAPHAKNKLPFDTKVMEDVYEKEILKSKFAIRKIMLLEFSQYLENYLWVNYTPEVSSNAYLMSICCIVNEKFRENVPAWEVFKKEPNHFPFFFKCVMEAVLAGEEAGLTLKEQTVLLVFLDHCFNSLEVDLIREQVQQLISLPMWMCLLPSRLQHELKKVPKLQKFWNLIKKKFDKMDADAAEQAKKERAFLSSLIKKFLGVLMSIPPSETVSMDKVHYCERFIELMIDLEALLPTRRWFNTVLDDSHLVVSCHLSSLMKREKEGHLFCQLLDMLKFYTGFEISDQTGNALTEKEMTTLHYDRITSLQRAAFAHFPELHDFALSSVAAVDTRESLTKHFGHLSPNTLHQVASYLCLLPELPEGQDTTYEKEVLLELL
;
A
#
# COMPACT_ATOMS: atom_id res chain seq x y z
N MET A 1 -4.37 36.39 23.90
CA MET A 1 -3.09 35.66 23.90
C MET A 1 -3.10 34.68 25.05
N GLU A 2 -3.74 33.52 24.89
CA GLU A 2 -3.53 32.38 25.78
C GLU A 2 -2.51 31.47 25.10
N LYS A 3 -1.38 31.27 25.78
CA LYS A 3 -0.31 30.40 25.31
C LYS A 3 -0.71 28.95 25.59
N GLU A 4 -0.89 28.16 24.54
CA GLU A 4 -0.96 26.71 24.64
C GLU A 4 0.32 26.15 25.26
N THR A 5 0.16 25.34 26.30
CA THR A 5 1.22 24.58 26.95
C THR A 5 1.78 23.51 26.00
N PRO A 6 3.12 23.32 25.92
CA PRO A 6 3.69 22.27 25.10
C PRO A 6 3.38 20.89 25.68
N ALA A 7 3.07 19.94 24.80
CA ALA A 7 2.81 18.54 25.14
C ALA A 7 3.95 17.96 26.01
N LYS A 8 3.62 17.53 27.23
CA LYS A 8 4.55 16.86 28.14
C LYS A 8 5.02 15.55 27.50
N LYS A 9 6.32 15.41 27.21
CA LYS A 9 6.95 14.10 27.01
C LYS A 9 6.59 13.20 28.20
N ALA A 10 6.01 12.03 27.93
CA ALA A 10 5.67 11.08 28.98
C ALA A 10 6.93 10.71 29.77
N ALA A 11 6.93 10.99 31.08
CA ALA A 11 8.06 10.65 31.95
C ALA A 11 8.27 9.13 31.97
N ALA A 12 9.53 8.68 31.86
CA ALA A 12 9.87 7.27 31.94
C ALA A 12 9.45 6.72 33.32
N PRO A 13 8.74 5.57 33.37
CA PRO A 13 8.23 5.01 34.63
C PRO A 13 9.37 4.54 35.53
N SER A 14 9.14 4.63 36.84
CA SER A 14 10.07 4.08 37.84
C SER A 14 10.12 2.55 37.78
N VAL A 15 11.24 1.96 38.20
CA VAL A 15 11.44 0.49 38.22
C VAL A 15 10.33 -0.22 39.02
N SER A 16 9.84 0.39 40.10
CA SER A 16 8.73 -0.16 40.88
C SER A 16 7.40 -0.17 40.12
N GLN A 17 7.13 0.87 39.33
CA GLN A 17 5.95 0.92 38.46
C GLN A 17 6.03 -0.11 37.34
N ILE A 18 7.22 -0.33 36.75
CA ILE A 18 7.43 -1.37 35.74
C ILE A 18 7.21 -2.77 36.33
N ASN A 19 7.75 -3.04 37.52
CA ASN A 19 7.60 -4.35 38.18
C ASN A 19 6.16 -4.64 38.64
N ALA A 20 5.36 -3.61 38.89
CA ALA A 20 3.95 -3.74 39.25
C ALA A 20 3.03 -4.04 38.05
N GLU A 21 3.49 -3.80 36.82
CA GLU A 21 2.71 -4.08 35.60
C GLU A 21 2.48 -5.59 35.41
N TYR A 22 1.26 -5.95 35.03
CA TYR A 22 0.86 -7.33 34.76
C TYR A 22 1.76 -8.01 33.72
N VAL A 23 2.12 -7.28 32.65
CA VAL A 23 3.03 -7.74 31.59
C VAL A 23 4.38 -8.17 32.16
N THR A 24 4.96 -7.40 33.08
CA THR A 24 6.27 -7.71 33.68
C THR A 24 6.21 -8.96 34.54
N GLN A 25 5.10 -9.17 35.24
CA GLN A 25 4.89 -10.38 36.04
C GLN A 25 4.76 -11.62 35.15
N LEU A 26 4.01 -11.52 34.05
CA LEU A 26 3.93 -12.58 33.05
C LEU A 26 5.29 -12.86 32.43
N ALA A 27 6.03 -11.82 32.04
CA ALA A 27 7.37 -11.96 31.48
C ALA A 27 8.27 -12.77 32.41
N ASN A 28 8.35 -12.40 33.69
CA ASN A 28 9.17 -13.12 34.68
C ASN A 28 8.76 -14.60 34.87
N LYS A 29 7.50 -14.94 34.58
CA LYS A 29 6.98 -16.30 34.71
C LYS A 29 7.24 -17.17 33.47
N TYR A 30 7.27 -16.57 32.28
CA TYR A 30 7.24 -17.30 31.01
C TYR A 30 8.44 -17.07 30.09
N TRP A 31 8.95 -15.84 29.93
CA TRP A 31 9.92 -15.55 28.85
C TRP A 31 11.11 -14.65 29.21
N ALA A 32 11.02 -13.84 30.27
CA ALA A 32 12.04 -12.85 30.62
C ALA A 32 13.45 -13.46 30.69
N PRO A 33 14.48 -12.79 30.16
CA PRO A 33 15.81 -13.37 29.97
C PRO A 33 16.48 -13.78 31.29
N HIS A 34 16.22 -13.06 32.38
CA HIS A 34 16.84 -13.32 33.69
C HIS A 34 16.06 -14.30 34.58
N ALA A 35 14.90 -14.77 34.13
CA ALA A 35 14.10 -15.73 34.89
C ALA A 35 14.70 -17.14 34.80
N LYS A 36 15.03 -17.74 35.96
CA LYS A 36 15.67 -19.07 36.04
C LYS A 36 14.71 -20.23 35.79
N ASN A 37 13.46 -20.13 36.27
CA ASN A 37 12.44 -21.18 36.17
C ASN A 37 11.24 -20.65 35.40
N LYS A 38 11.27 -20.80 34.08
CA LYS A 38 10.18 -20.39 33.18
C LYS A 38 9.16 -21.51 33.06
N LEU A 39 7.88 -21.16 33.03
CA LEU A 39 6.82 -22.10 32.67
C LEU A 39 6.87 -22.45 31.18
N PRO A 40 6.35 -23.62 30.78
CA PRO A 40 6.23 -23.98 29.37
C PRO A 40 5.33 -23.00 28.62
N PHE A 41 5.46 -23.01 27.29
CA PHE A 41 4.60 -22.22 26.41
C PHE A 41 3.12 -22.55 26.62
N ASP A 42 2.32 -21.50 26.71
CA ASP A 42 0.88 -21.54 26.86
C ASP A 42 0.25 -20.53 25.90
N THR A 43 -0.52 -21.01 24.94
CA THR A 43 -1.20 -20.19 23.92
C THR A 43 -2.15 -19.18 24.54
N LYS A 44 -2.79 -19.55 25.66
CA LYS A 44 -3.74 -18.67 26.36
C LYS A 44 -3.06 -17.43 26.95
N VAL A 45 -1.79 -17.54 27.35
CA VAL A 45 -1.01 -16.38 27.82
C VAL A 45 -0.80 -15.39 26.69
N MET A 46 -0.54 -15.87 25.47
CA MET A 46 -0.39 -15.01 24.31
C MET A 46 -1.72 -14.33 23.94
N GLU A 47 -2.82 -15.08 23.91
CA GLU A 47 -4.16 -14.54 23.67
C GLU A 47 -4.54 -13.48 24.73
N ASP A 48 -4.29 -13.77 26.01
CA ASP A 48 -4.55 -12.84 27.11
C ASP A 48 -3.73 -11.55 26.99
N VAL A 49 -2.44 -11.65 26.60
CA VAL A 49 -1.60 -10.47 26.37
C VAL A 49 -2.19 -9.64 25.23
N TYR A 50 -2.58 -10.27 24.13
CA TYR A 50 -3.18 -9.58 23.00
C TYR A 50 -4.49 -8.88 23.37
N GLU A 51 -5.46 -9.62 23.91
CA GLU A 51 -6.80 -9.10 24.20
C GLU A 51 -6.80 -8.09 25.34
N LYS A 52 -6.12 -8.39 26.45
CA LYS A 52 -6.22 -7.60 27.69
C LYS A 52 -5.21 -6.47 27.77
N GLU A 53 -4.02 -6.62 27.18
CA GLU A 53 -2.96 -5.62 27.29
C GLU A 53 -2.78 -4.80 26.00
N ILE A 54 -2.94 -5.40 24.81
CA ILE A 54 -2.80 -4.68 23.54
C ILE A 54 -4.15 -4.08 23.10
N LEU A 55 -5.15 -4.91 22.85
CA LEU A 55 -6.46 -4.47 22.32
C LEU A 55 -7.22 -3.59 23.31
N LYS A 56 -7.41 -4.04 24.55
CA LYS A 56 -8.16 -3.29 25.57
C LYS A 56 -7.52 -1.94 25.91
N SER A 57 -6.19 -1.82 25.80
CA SER A 57 -5.48 -0.55 25.98
C SER A 57 -5.49 0.34 24.73
N LYS A 58 -6.12 -0.11 23.64
CA LYS A 58 -6.13 0.51 22.32
C LYS A 58 -4.71 0.72 21.78
N PHE A 59 -3.86 -0.31 21.86
CA PHE A 59 -2.46 -0.28 21.42
C PHE A 59 -1.66 0.81 22.15
N ALA A 60 -1.83 0.91 23.47
CA ALA A 60 -1.09 1.89 24.25
C ALA A 60 0.41 1.64 24.11
N ILE A 61 1.13 2.65 23.61
CA ILE A 61 2.56 2.53 23.27
C ILE A 61 3.39 1.97 24.43
N ARG A 62 3.11 2.41 25.66
CA ARG A 62 3.80 1.95 26.86
C ARG A 62 3.66 0.44 27.10
N LYS A 63 2.52 -0.18 26.76
CA LYS A 63 2.31 -1.63 26.92
C LYS A 63 3.12 -2.41 25.90
N ILE A 64 3.16 -1.94 24.66
CA ILE A 64 3.93 -2.55 23.57
C ILE A 64 5.43 -2.43 23.85
N MET A 65 5.90 -1.25 24.30
CA MET A 65 7.29 -1.05 24.75
C MET A 65 7.71 -2.04 25.84
N LEU A 66 6.86 -2.29 26.85
CA LEU A 66 7.17 -3.23 27.92
C LEU A 66 7.27 -4.67 27.41
N LEU A 67 6.41 -5.06 26.46
CA LEU A 67 6.47 -6.37 25.82
C LEU A 67 7.77 -6.52 25.01
N GLU A 68 8.11 -5.53 24.18
CA GLU A 68 9.35 -5.51 23.40
C GLU A 68 10.59 -5.59 24.32
N PHE A 69 10.67 -4.73 25.32
CA PHE A 69 11.81 -4.67 26.24
C PHE A 69 11.99 -5.97 27.04
N SER A 70 10.88 -6.68 27.31
CA SER A 70 10.92 -7.98 27.98
C SER A 70 11.35 -9.15 27.08
N GLN A 71 11.68 -8.88 25.80
CA GLN A 71 12.02 -9.86 24.76
C GLN A 71 10.88 -10.83 24.47
N TYR A 72 9.65 -10.31 24.39
CA TYR A 72 8.45 -11.11 24.13
C TYR A 72 8.51 -11.83 22.78
N LEU A 73 9.02 -11.16 21.74
CA LEU A 73 9.14 -11.73 20.41
C LEU A 73 10.17 -12.88 20.38
N GLU A 74 11.36 -12.64 20.92
CA GLU A 74 12.50 -13.55 20.85
C GLU A 74 12.37 -14.76 21.76
N ASN A 75 11.79 -14.57 22.95
CA ASN A 75 11.76 -15.62 23.98
C ASN A 75 10.40 -16.28 24.16
N TYR A 76 9.33 -15.77 23.53
CA TYR A 76 7.98 -16.35 23.67
C TYR A 76 7.24 -16.54 22.35
N LEU A 77 7.14 -15.51 21.51
CA LEU A 77 6.35 -15.60 20.27
C LEU A 77 7.07 -16.45 19.22
N TRP A 78 8.18 -15.98 18.66
CA TRP A 78 8.72 -16.60 17.45
C TRP A 78 9.23 -18.03 17.68
N VAL A 79 9.87 -18.28 18.83
CA VAL A 79 10.38 -19.60 19.21
C VAL A 79 9.28 -20.67 19.39
N ASN A 80 8.03 -20.25 19.57
CA ASN A 80 6.88 -21.15 19.71
C ASN A 80 5.86 -20.98 18.56
N TYR A 81 6.19 -20.24 17.50
CA TYR A 81 5.28 -20.03 16.39
C TYR A 81 5.32 -21.22 15.44
N THR A 82 4.15 -21.80 15.16
CA THR A 82 3.97 -22.82 14.13
C THR A 82 2.64 -22.57 13.39
N PRO A 83 2.45 -23.14 12.19
CA PRO A 83 1.19 -23.01 11.46
C PRO A 83 -0.05 -23.43 12.27
N GLU A 84 0.08 -24.44 13.14
CA GLU A 84 -1.02 -25.02 13.90
C GLU A 84 -1.52 -24.11 15.04
N VAL A 85 -0.65 -23.27 15.59
CA VAL A 85 -0.99 -22.33 16.67
C VAL A 85 -1.25 -20.90 16.17
N SER A 86 -1.13 -20.68 14.85
CA SER A 86 -1.31 -19.36 14.25
C SER A 86 -2.74 -18.85 14.43
N SER A 87 -2.87 -17.60 14.87
CA SER A 87 -4.15 -16.93 15.09
C SER A 87 -3.99 -15.41 14.91
N ASN A 88 -5.09 -14.67 14.78
CA ASN A 88 -5.04 -13.20 14.69
C ASN A 88 -4.26 -12.58 15.86
N ALA A 89 -4.47 -13.08 17.08
CA ALA A 89 -3.73 -12.61 18.26
C ALA A 89 -2.22 -12.81 18.10
N TYR A 90 -1.81 -13.95 17.55
CA TYR A 90 -0.41 -14.26 17.29
C TYR A 90 0.19 -13.34 16.22
N LEU A 91 -0.50 -13.23 15.09
CA LEU A 91 -0.07 -12.40 13.95
C LEU A 91 0.09 -10.95 14.38
N MET A 92 -0.93 -10.41 15.05
CA MET A 92 -0.97 -9.04 15.51
C MET A 92 0.08 -8.77 16.59
N SER A 93 0.30 -9.70 17.52
CA SER A 93 1.34 -9.55 18.55
C SER A 93 2.73 -9.48 17.92
N ILE A 94 3.04 -10.38 16.97
CA ILE A 94 4.34 -10.34 16.25
C ILE A 94 4.49 -9.00 15.50
N CYS A 95 3.47 -8.58 14.72
CA CYS A 95 3.52 -7.32 13.98
C CYS A 95 3.69 -6.10 14.90
N CYS A 96 2.99 -6.07 16.04
CA CYS A 96 3.15 -4.98 17.02
C CYS A 96 4.58 -4.86 17.54
N ILE A 97 5.20 -5.99 17.89
CA ILE A 97 6.56 -5.96 18.43
C ILE A 97 7.59 -5.63 17.35
N VAL A 98 7.41 -6.12 16.12
CA VAL A 98 8.28 -5.74 14.99
C VAL A 98 8.20 -4.24 14.73
N ASN A 99 6.99 -3.68 14.60
CA ASN A 99 6.80 -2.24 14.38
C ASN A 99 7.40 -1.41 15.53
N GLU A 100 7.28 -1.90 16.77
CA GLU A 100 7.89 -1.24 17.92
C GLU A 100 9.41 -1.25 17.87
N LYS A 101 10.03 -2.35 17.42
CA LYS A 101 11.49 -2.41 17.22
C LYS A 101 11.97 -1.39 16.18
N PHE A 102 11.22 -1.21 15.09
CA PHE A 102 11.51 -0.14 14.13
C PHE A 102 11.36 1.25 14.75
N ARG A 103 10.31 1.47 15.54
CA ARG A 103 10.07 2.74 16.25
C ARG A 103 11.21 3.10 17.22
N GLU A 104 11.78 2.11 17.90
CA GLU A 104 12.91 2.28 18.82
C GLU A 104 14.28 2.14 18.11
N ASN A 105 14.29 1.93 16.79
CA ASN A 105 15.48 1.79 15.96
C ASN A 105 16.43 0.67 16.46
N VAL A 106 15.87 -0.50 16.78
CA VAL A 106 16.62 -1.71 17.16
C VAL A 106 16.43 -2.82 16.12
N PRO A 107 17.35 -3.79 16.03
CA PRO A 107 17.26 -4.86 15.03
C PRO A 107 15.95 -5.66 15.13
N ALA A 108 15.11 -5.60 14.09
CA ALA A 108 13.79 -6.23 14.07
C ALA A 108 13.81 -7.68 13.55
N TRP A 109 14.79 -8.04 12.71
CA TRP A 109 14.72 -9.26 11.90
C TRP A 109 15.55 -10.44 12.42
N GLU A 110 16.37 -10.26 13.45
CA GLU A 110 17.35 -11.26 13.92
C GLU A 110 16.70 -12.59 14.32
N VAL A 111 15.55 -12.52 15.00
CA VAL A 111 14.83 -13.69 15.48
C VAL A 111 14.32 -14.58 14.33
N PHE A 112 13.84 -13.96 13.25
CA PHE A 112 13.33 -14.66 12.08
C PHE A 112 14.47 -15.25 11.25
N LYS A 113 15.62 -14.55 11.15
CA LYS A 113 16.82 -15.09 10.49
C LYS A 113 17.37 -16.33 11.21
N LYS A 114 17.25 -16.37 12.55
CA LYS A 114 17.70 -17.51 13.36
C LYS A 114 16.83 -18.74 13.12
N GLU A 115 15.51 -18.58 13.02
CA GLU A 115 14.54 -19.65 12.80
C GLU A 115 13.59 -19.29 11.64
N PRO A 116 14.01 -19.45 10.37
CA PRO A 116 13.30 -18.89 9.21
C PRO A 116 12.11 -19.73 8.73
N ASN A 117 12.02 -21.00 9.14
CA ASN A 117 11.16 -22.01 8.50
C ASN A 117 9.66 -21.63 8.43
N HIS A 118 9.15 -20.94 9.44
CA HIS A 118 7.73 -20.57 9.52
C HIS A 118 7.42 -19.16 9.00
N PHE A 119 8.44 -18.37 8.63
CA PHE A 119 8.25 -17.00 8.15
C PHE A 119 7.43 -16.90 6.86
N PRO A 120 7.62 -17.77 5.83
CA PRO A 120 6.79 -17.73 4.64
C PRO A 120 5.29 -17.92 4.93
N PHE A 121 4.95 -18.85 5.82
CA PHE A 121 3.57 -19.08 6.24
C PHE A 121 3.02 -17.88 7.02
N PHE A 122 3.78 -17.37 7.99
CA PHE A 122 3.43 -16.17 8.74
C PHE A 122 3.14 -14.97 7.83
N PHE A 123 4.05 -14.69 6.89
CA PHE A 123 3.92 -13.58 5.95
C PHE A 123 2.68 -13.73 5.06
N LYS A 124 2.40 -14.95 4.58
CA LYS A 124 1.16 -15.25 3.86
C LYS A 124 -0.08 -14.96 4.69
N CYS A 125 -0.12 -15.40 5.95
CA CYS A 125 -1.24 -15.09 6.84
C CYS A 125 -1.42 -13.59 7.09
N VAL A 126 -0.32 -12.83 7.21
CA VAL A 126 -0.37 -11.36 7.31
C VAL A 126 -0.97 -10.74 6.05
N MET A 127 -0.56 -11.17 4.85
CA MET A 127 -1.14 -10.68 3.60
C MET A 127 -2.64 -10.97 3.50
N GLU A 128 -3.06 -12.18 3.86
CA GLU A 128 -4.48 -12.57 3.86
C GLU A 128 -5.27 -11.74 4.87
N ALA A 129 -4.74 -11.55 6.08
CA ALA A 129 -5.35 -10.73 7.13
C ALA A 129 -5.52 -9.25 6.71
N VAL A 130 -4.51 -8.67 6.05
CA VAL A 130 -4.56 -7.29 5.53
C VAL A 130 -5.70 -7.13 4.53
N LEU A 131 -5.86 -8.07 3.60
CA LEU A 131 -6.92 -8.00 2.59
C LEU A 131 -8.30 -8.27 3.19
N ALA A 132 -8.46 -9.32 4.00
CA ALA A 132 -9.74 -9.69 4.60
C ALA A 132 -10.27 -8.63 5.58
N GLY A 133 -9.40 -8.05 6.41
CA GLY A 133 -9.78 -6.99 7.36
C GLY A 133 -10.93 -7.37 8.29
N GLU A 134 -12.07 -6.69 8.15
CA GLU A 134 -13.25 -6.92 9.00
C GLU A 134 -13.81 -8.34 8.85
N GLU A 135 -13.70 -8.96 7.66
CA GLU A 135 -14.12 -10.35 7.44
C GLU A 135 -13.26 -11.34 8.25
N ALA A 136 -12.01 -10.98 8.54
CA ALA A 136 -11.13 -11.72 9.44
C ALA A 136 -11.31 -11.32 10.91
N GLY A 137 -12.27 -10.45 11.24
CA GLY A 137 -12.50 -9.95 12.61
C GLY A 137 -11.49 -8.89 13.07
N LEU A 138 -10.78 -8.24 12.15
CA LEU A 138 -9.78 -7.21 12.47
C LEU A 138 -10.37 -5.80 12.34
N THR A 139 -10.24 -5.01 13.39
CA THR A 139 -10.55 -3.58 13.39
C THR A 139 -9.64 -2.83 12.42
N LEU A 140 -10.07 -1.64 11.99
CA LEU A 140 -9.25 -0.83 11.08
C LEU A 140 -7.90 -0.43 11.70
N LYS A 141 -7.85 -0.27 13.02
CA LYS A 141 -6.61 -0.01 13.76
C LYS A 141 -5.64 -1.20 13.70
N GLU A 142 -6.14 -2.43 13.82
CA GLU A 142 -5.33 -3.64 13.60
C GLU A 142 -4.82 -3.69 12.15
N GLN A 143 -5.67 -3.39 11.18
CA GLN A 143 -5.29 -3.35 9.78
C GLN A 143 -4.20 -2.29 9.50
N THR A 144 -4.24 -1.13 10.17
CA THR A 144 -3.16 -0.12 10.10
C THR A 144 -1.84 -0.65 10.66
N VAL A 145 -1.85 -1.42 11.75
CA VAL A 145 -0.61 -2.05 12.29
C VAL A 145 -0.03 -3.04 11.28
N LEU A 146 -0.87 -3.81 10.59
CA LEU A 146 -0.42 -4.72 9.54
C LEU A 146 0.15 -3.96 8.32
N LEU A 147 -0.43 -2.81 7.94
CA LEU A 147 0.14 -1.96 6.89
C LEU A 147 1.54 -1.47 7.25
N VAL A 148 1.75 -1.00 8.48
CA VAL A 148 3.07 -0.56 8.96
C VAL A 148 4.07 -1.72 8.98
N PHE A 149 3.63 -2.92 9.35
CA PHE A 149 4.48 -4.11 9.29
C PHE A 149 4.89 -4.45 7.84
N LEU A 150 3.93 -4.39 6.90
CA LEU A 150 4.23 -4.62 5.49
C LEU A 150 5.18 -3.57 4.93
N ASP A 151 4.98 -2.30 5.29
CA ASP A 151 5.88 -1.22 4.92
C ASP A 151 7.32 -1.51 5.35
N HIS A 152 7.52 -1.91 6.62
CA HIS A 152 8.83 -2.36 7.10
C HIS A 152 9.39 -3.54 6.30
N CYS A 153 8.56 -4.49 5.86
CA CYS A 153 9.01 -5.58 4.99
C CYS A 153 9.47 -5.07 3.61
N PHE A 154 8.72 -4.17 2.97
CA PHE A 154 9.10 -3.58 1.69
C PHE A 154 10.36 -2.70 1.80
N ASN A 155 10.58 -2.08 2.95
CA ASN A 155 11.76 -1.29 3.26
C ASN A 155 12.98 -2.11 3.74
N SER A 156 12.89 -3.44 3.84
CA SER A 156 13.94 -4.32 4.35
C SER A 156 14.43 -5.36 3.33
N LEU A 157 14.53 -5.00 2.05
CA LEU A 157 14.91 -5.93 0.97
C LEU A 157 16.37 -6.41 1.06
N GLU A 158 17.21 -5.77 1.87
CA GLU A 158 18.55 -6.24 2.19
C GLU A 158 18.53 -7.54 3.01
N VAL A 159 17.41 -7.85 3.68
CA VAL A 159 17.25 -9.10 4.43
C VAL A 159 16.74 -10.19 3.49
N ASP A 160 17.59 -11.18 3.18
CA ASP A 160 17.28 -12.26 2.24
C ASP A 160 15.93 -12.94 2.49
N LEU A 161 15.65 -13.29 3.75
CA LEU A 161 14.40 -13.92 4.16
C LEU A 161 13.17 -13.08 3.79
N ILE A 162 13.24 -11.75 3.98
CA ILE A 162 12.14 -10.82 3.67
C ILE A 162 12.02 -10.63 2.16
N ARG A 163 13.16 -10.42 1.49
CA ARG A 163 13.22 -10.20 0.04
C ARG A 163 12.62 -11.36 -0.72
N GLU A 164 12.85 -12.60 -0.31
CA GLU A 164 12.25 -13.79 -0.93
C GLU A 164 10.72 -13.76 -0.90
N GLN A 165 10.11 -13.27 0.19
CA GLN A 165 8.66 -13.18 0.30
C GLN A 165 8.08 -11.97 -0.45
N VAL A 166 8.81 -10.86 -0.48
CA VAL A 166 8.36 -9.62 -1.12
C VAL A 166 8.52 -9.67 -2.63
N GLN A 167 9.56 -10.32 -3.15
CA GLN A 167 9.88 -10.32 -4.58
C GLN A 167 8.74 -10.81 -5.47
N GLN A 168 7.94 -11.78 -5.01
CA GLN A 168 6.78 -12.29 -5.75
C GLN A 168 5.64 -11.27 -5.88
N LEU A 169 5.60 -10.24 -5.02
CA LEU A 169 4.58 -9.19 -5.00
C LEU A 169 4.92 -8.00 -5.90
N ILE A 170 6.21 -7.78 -6.17
CA ILE A 170 6.73 -6.59 -6.87
C ILE A 170 7.44 -6.91 -8.19
N SER A 171 7.41 -8.16 -8.64
CA SER A 171 8.02 -8.56 -9.92
C SER A 171 7.07 -8.34 -11.09
N LEU A 172 7.61 -8.34 -12.33
CA LEU A 172 6.85 -8.22 -13.59
C LEU A 172 5.51 -9.01 -13.64
N PRO A 173 5.38 -10.25 -13.11
CA PRO A 173 4.10 -10.96 -13.10
C PRO A 173 2.94 -10.20 -12.42
N MET A 174 3.20 -9.19 -11.58
CA MET A 174 2.16 -8.34 -11.00
C MET A 174 1.32 -7.62 -12.07
N TRP A 175 1.87 -7.36 -13.26
CA TRP A 175 1.15 -6.76 -14.39
C TRP A 175 -0.03 -7.59 -14.90
N MET A 176 -0.27 -8.78 -14.35
CA MET A 176 -1.50 -9.56 -14.60
C MET A 176 -2.76 -8.84 -14.11
N CYS A 177 -2.63 -7.89 -13.19
CA CYS A 177 -3.75 -7.09 -12.70
C CYS A 177 -4.06 -5.85 -13.55
N LEU A 178 -3.19 -5.49 -14.50
CA LEU A 178 -3.40 -4.34 -15.38
C LEU A 178 -4.59 -4.58 -16.31
N LEU A 179 -5.22 -3.49 -16.74
CA LEU A 179 -6.13 -3.53 -17.88
C LEU A 179 -5.45 -4.20 -19.09
N PRO A 180 -6.11 -5.12 -19.83
CA PRO A 180 -5.47 -5.83 -20.94
C PRO A 180 -4.90 -4.91 -22.02
N SER A 181 -5.60 -3.80 -22.33
CA SER A 181 -5.11 -2.79 -23.27
C SER A 181 -3.88 -2.06 -22.73
N ARG A 182 -3.87 -1.70 -21.43
CA ARG A 182 -2.71 -1.10 -20.76
C ARG A 182 -1.49 -2.03 -20.80
N LEU A 183 -1.66 -3.30 -20.44
CA LEU A 183 -0.60 -4.30 -20.52
C LEU A 183 0.00 -4.38 -21.93
N GLN A 184 -0.85 -4.47 -22.96
CA GLN A 184 -0.36 -4.51 -24.34
C GLN A 184 0.35 -3.21 -24.76
N HIS A 185 -0.13 -2.06 -24.29
CA HIS A 185 0.50 -0.77 -24.52
C HIS A 185 1.93 -0.74 -23.93
N GLU A 186 2.11 -1.16 -22.68
CA GLU A 186 3.44 -1.20 -22.05
C GLU A 186 4.40 -2.23 -22.67
N LEU A 187 3.89 -3.41 -23.04
CA LEU A 187 4.71 -4.42 -23.72
C LEU A 187 5.18 -3.98 -25.11
N LYS A 188 4.38 -3.17 -25.82
CA LYS A 188 4.76 -2.59 -27.12
C LYS A 188 5.86 -1.53 -27.00
N LYS A 189 5.86 -0.73 -25.93
CA LYS A 189 6.93 0.27 -25.67
C LYS A 189 8.29 -0.38 -25.49
N VAL A 190 8.34 -1.56 -24.86
CA VAL A 190 9.59 -2.29 -24.61
C VAL A 190 9.49 -3.72 -25.17
N PRO A 191 9.79 -3.94 -26.46
CA PRO A 191 9.61 -5.25 -27.11
C PRO A 191 10.34 -6.42 -26.45
N LYS A 192 11.40 -6.16 -25.67
CA LYS A 192 12.09 -7.19 -24.88
C LYS A 192 11.18 -7.77 -23.78
N LEU A 193 10.31 -6.96 -23.17
CA LEU A 193 9.38 -7.41 -22.13
C LEU A 193 8.35 -8.39 -22.66
N GLN A 194 7.91 -8.25 -23.92
CA GLN A 194 6.98 -9.20 -24.54
C GLN A 194 7.50 -10.65 -24.46
N LYS A 195 8.81 -10.85 -24.67
CA LYS A 195 9.42 -12.18 -24.59
C LYS A 195 9.38 -12.74 -23.17
N PHE A 196 9.74 -11.92 -22.17
CA PHE A 196 9.68 -12.32 -20.76
C PHE A 196 8.25 -12.59 -20.31
N TRP A 197 7.30 -11.76 -20.73
CA TRP A 197 5.88 -11.91 -20.44
C TRP A 197 5.33 -13.24 -20.98
N ASN A 198 5.65 -13.59 -22.23
CA ASN A 198 5.25 -14.86 -22.81
C ASN A 198 5.82 -16.07 -22.03
N LEU A 199 7.05 -15.96 -21.52
CA LEU A 199 7.64 -17.00 -20.66
C LEU A 199 6.94 -17.11 -19.30
N ILE A 200 6.61 -15.98 -18.67
CA ILE A 200 5.85 -15.93 -17.41
C ILE A 200 4.49 -16.59 -17.60
N LYS A 201 3.75 -16.22 -18.65
CA LYS A 201 2.45 -16.82 -18.97
C LYS A 201 2.56 -18.32 -19.18
N LYS A 202 3.52 -18.77 -19.99
CA LYS A 202 3.77 -20.21 -20.23
C LYS A 202 4.14 -20.97 -18.96
N LYS A 203 4.85 -20.35 -18.00
CA LYS A 203 5.13 -20.98 -16.70
C LYS A 203 3.88 -21.05 -15.83
N PHE A 204 3.07 -20.00 -15.83
CA PHE A 204 1.82 -19.94 -15.09
C PHE A 204 0.81 -20.98 -15.59
N ASP A 205 0.64 -21.13 -16.91
CA ASP A 205 -0.27 -22.11 -17.53
C ASP A 205 0.12 -23.58 -17.24
N LYS A 206 1.32 -23.83 -16.70
CA LYS A 206 1.83 -25.15 -16.33
C LYS A 206 1.76 -25.44 -14.82
N MET A 207 1.37 -24.46 -14.01
CA MET A 207 1.19 -24.64 -12.57
C MET A 207 -0.05 -25.52 -12.32
N ASP A 208 -0.03 -26.29 -11.24
CA ASP A 208 -1.24 -26.90 -10.70
C ASP A 208 -2.20 -25.83 -10.18
N ALA A 209 -3.45 -26.22 -9.93
CA ALA A 209 -4.52 -25.28 -9.57
C ALA A 209 -4.22 -24.49 -8.28
N ASP A 210 -3.67 -25.15 -7.26
CA ASP A 210 -3.39 -24.53 -5.97
C ASP A 210 -2.23 -23.54 -6.07
N ALA A 211 -1.15 -23.93 -6.77
CA ALA A 211 -0.02 -23.04 -7.02
C ALA A 211 -0.40 -21.84 -7.92
N ALA A 212 -1.26 -22.05 -8.91
CA ALA A 212 -1.75 -20.98 -9.79
C ALA A 212 -2.62 -19.97 -9.03
N GLU A 213 -3.51 -20.44 -8.15
CA GLU A 213 -4.36 -19.57 -7.33
C GLU A 213 -3.52 -18.78 -6.32
N GLN A 214 -2.54 -19.43 -5.67
CA GLN A 214 -1.60 -18.74 -4.78
C GLN A 214 -0.81 -17.66 -5.52
N ALA A 215 -0.23 -17.99 -6.67
CA ALA A 215 0.52 -17.04 -7.48
C ALA A 215 -0.35 -15.88 -7.97
N LYS A 216 -1.65 -16.12 -8.26
CA LYS A 216 -2.59 -15.07 -8.64
C LYS A 216 -2.84 -14.11 -7.48
N LYS A 217 -3.05 -14.63 -6.26
CA LYS A 217 -3.22 -13.82 -5.05
C LYS A 217 -2.00 -12.94 -4.77
N GLU A 218 -0.81 -13.50 -4.86
CA GLU A 218 0.46 -12.77 -4.67
C GLU A 218 0.65 -11.66 -5.72
N ARG A 219 0.46 -11.98 -7.01
CA ARG A 219 0.63 -11.02 -8.11
C ARG A 219 -0.41 -9.90 -8.10
N ALA A 220 -1.61 -10.18 -7.59
CA ALA A 220 -2.69 -9.21 -7.48
C ALA A 220 -2.73 -8.52 -6.11
N PHE A 221 -1.81 -8.84 -5.19
CA PHE A 221 -1.86 -8.39 -3.80
C PHE A 221 -1.92 -6.86 -3.70
N LEU A 222 -0.94 -6.15 -4.26
CA LEU A 222 -0.87 -4.68 -4.19
C LEU A 222 -2.06 -4.01 -4.89
N SER A 223 -2.51 -4.54 -6.04
CA SER A 223 -3.71 -4.03 -6.72
C SER A 223 -4.98 -4.22 -5.88
N SER A 224 -5.10 -5.36 -5.19
CA SER A 224 -6.22 -5.66 -4.30
C SER A 224 -6.18 -4.78 -3.05
N LEU A 225 -4.98 -4.51 -2.54
CA LEU A 225 -4.74 -3.61 -1.41
C LEU A 225 -5.11 -2.16 -1.76
N ILE A 226 -4.79 -1.68 -2.97
CA ILE A 226 -5.24 -0.38 -3.48
C ILE A 226 -6.77 -0.31 -3.53
N LYS A 227 -7.45 -1.35 -4.08
CA LYS A 227 -8.92 -1.38 -4.13
C LYS A 227 -9.55 -1.32 -2.74
N LYS A 228 -8.99 -2.06 -1.78
CA LYS A 228 -9.42 -2.02 -0.38
C LYS A 228 -9.26 -0.61 0.20
N PHE A 229 -8.10 0.02 -0.01
CA PHE A 229 -7.86 1.39 0.45
C PHE A 229 -8.85 2.38 -0.15
N LEU A 230 -9.11 2.31 -1.46
CA LEU A 230 -10.10 3.18 -2.10
C LEU A 230 -11.49 2.99 -1.50
N GLY A 231 -11.87 1.76 -1.15
CA GLY A 231 -13.11 1.50 -0.40
C GLY A 231 -13.15 2.20 0.96
N VAL A 232 -12.05 2.18 1.72
CA VAL A 232 -11.95 2.90 3.01
C VAL A 232 -12.00 4.41 2.79
N LEU A 233 -11.22 4.95 1.84
CA LEU A 233 -11.14 6.37 1.54
C LEU A 233 -12.51 6.94 1.12
N MET A 234 -13.21 6.26 0.22
CA MET A 234 -14.52 6.70 -0.28
C MET A 234 -15.63 6.55 0.77
N SER A 235 -15.42 5.76 1.83
CA SER A 235 -16.34 5.66 2.96
C SER A 235 -16.23 6.83 3.96
N ILE A 236 -15.32 7.79 3.73
CA ILE A 236 -15.16 8.99 4.57
C ILE A 236 -16.16 10.05 4.12
N PRO A 237 -17.09 10.48 5.01
CA PRO A 237 -18.09 11.48 4.66
C PRO A 237 -17.48 12.89 4.51
N PRO A 238 -18.05 13.75 3.65
CA PRO A 238 -17.52 15.09 3.38
C PRO A 238 -17.58 16.02 4.61
N SER A 239 -18.68 15.99 5.37
CA SER A 239 -18.94 17.00 6.43
C SER A 239 -19.24 16.43 7.81
N GLU A 240 -19.47 15.12 7.94
CA GLU A 240 -19.78 14.49 9.22
C GLU A 240 -18.53 14.20 10.06
N THR A 241 -18.71 13.76 11.30
CA THR A 241 -17.59 13.31 12.15
C THR A 241 -16.92 12.09 11.53
N VAL A 242 -15.59 12.13 11.39
CA VAL A 242 -14.80 11.02 10.84
C VAL A 242 -14.12 10.23 11.95
N SER A 243 -14.05 8.91 11.80
CA SER A 243 -13.22 8.08 12.66
C SER A 243 -11.73 8.33 12.36
N MET A 244 -10.94 8.66 13.38
CA MET A 244 -9.50 8.81 13.22
C MET A 244 -8.80 7.53 12.77
N ASP A 245 -9.38 6.35 13.04
CA ASP A 245 -8.82 5.08 12.53
C ASP A 245 -8.87 5.04 10.99
N LYS A 246 -9.89 5.63 10.35
CA LYS A 246 -9.96 5.73 8.89
C LYS A 246 -8.91 6.69 8.35
N VAL A 247 -8.73 7.83 9.01
CA VAL A 247 -7.72 8.82 8.65
C VAL A 247 -6.31 8.22 8.74
N HIS A 248 -5.97 7.62 9.88
CA HIS A 248 -4.67 6.99 10.10
C HIS A 248 -4.40 5.80 9.19
N TYR A 249 -5.43 5.00 8.88
CA TYR A 249 -5.30 3.97 7.85
C TYR A 249 -4.94 4.56 6.49
N CYS A 250 -5.60 5.65 6.07
CA CYS A 250 -5.31 6.31 4.81
C CYS A 250 -3.90 6.92 4.80
N GLU A 251 -3.48 7.58 5.88
CA GLU A 251 -2.12 8.14 6.04
C GLU A 251 -1.05 7.04 5.89
N ARG A 252 -1.17 5.94 6.64
CA ARG A 252 -0.21 4.82 6.58
C ARG A 252 -0.24 4.08 5.25
N PHE A 253 -1.39 4.05 4.58
CA PHE A 253 -1.46 3.50 3.24
C PHE A 253 -0.69 4.37 2.24
N ILE A 254 -0.83 5.69 2.28
CA ILE A 254 -0.08 6.58 1.37
C ILE A 254 1.41 6.53 1.67
N GLU A 255 1.83 6.44 2.93
CA GLU A 255 3.23 6.20 3.32
C GLU A 255 3.79 4.94 2.65
N LEU A 256 3.07 3.81 2.72
CA LEU A 256 3.47 2.58 2.03
C LEU A 256 3.61 2.79 0.51
N MET A 257 2.71 3.56 -0.12
CA MET A 257 2.81 3.86 -1.56
C MET A 257 4.04 4.71 -1.87
N ILE A 258 4.35 5.69 -1.02
CA ILE A 258 5.54 6.55 -1.16
C ILE A 258 6.80 5.70 -1.13
N ASP A 259 6.94 4.82 -0.13
CA ASP A 259 8.14 4.02 0.06
C ASP A 259 8.33 2.99 -1.06
N LEU A 260 7.24 2.37 -1.52
CA LEU A 260 7.26 1.52 -2.72
C LEU A 260 7.70 2.29 -3.97
N GLU A 261 7.24 3.52 -4.15
CA GLU A 261 7.56 4.34 -5.32
C GLU A 261 8.93 5.00 -5.26
N ALA A 262 9.48 5.20 -4.06
CA ALA A 262 10.78 5.83 -3.83
C ALA A 262 11.96 4.86 -4.04
N LEU A 263 11.74 3.55 -3.94
CA LEU A 263 12.75 2.52 -4.11
C LEU A 263 12.65 1.85 -5.49
N LEU A 264 13.71 1.91 -6.31
CA LEU A 264 13.69 1.36 -7.67
C LEU A 264 13.27 -0.14 -7.76
N PRO A 265 13.71 -1.05 -6.86
CA PRO A 265 13.32 -2.46 -6.94
C PRO A 265 11.82 -2.71 -6.80
N THR A 266 11.12 -1.92 -5.98
CA THR A 266 9.67 -1.98 -5.78
C THR A 266 8.94 -1.18 -6.85
N ARG A 267 9.44 0.02 -7.19
CA ARG A 267 8.86 0.93 -8.19
C ARG A 267 8.78 0.31 -9.60
N ARG A 268 9.85 -0.37 -10.04
CA ARG A 268 10.08 -0.75 -11.45
C ARG A 268 8.87 -1.32 -12.19
N TRP A 269 8.07 -2.13 -11.50
CA TRP A 269 6.85 -2.71 -12.06
C TRP A 269 5.58 -2.15 -11.41
N PHE A 270 5.68 -1.71 -10.15
CA PHE A 270 4.56 -1.19 -9.39
C PHE A 270 4.07 0.17 -9.86
N ASN A 271 4.95 1.08 -10.29
CA ASN A 271 4.55 2.43 -10.76
C ASN A 271 3.47 2.37 -11.85
N THR A 272 3.60 1.43 -12.80
CA THR A 272 2.57 1.19 -13.82
C THR A 272 1.24 0.69 -13.24
N VAL A 273 1.28 -0.17 -12.21
CA VAL A 273 0.07 -0.68 -11.53
C VAL A 273 -0.60 0.42 -10.70
N LEU A 274 0.19 1.27 -10.06
CA LEU A 274 -0.31 2.42 -9.30
C LEU A 274 -0.99 3.43 -10.23
N ASP A 275 -0.38 3.73 -11.38
CA ASP A 275 -0.95 4.60 -12.41
C ASP A 275 -2.25 4.02 -13.01
N ASP A 276 -2.28 2.74 -13.38
CA ASP A 276 -3.48 2.05 -13.90
C ASP A 276 -4.65 2.00 -12.89
N SER A 277 -4.35 2.13 -11.60
CA SER A 277 -5.37 2.15 -10.54
C SER A 277 -6.04 3.51 -10.34
N HIS A 278 -5.53 4.57 -10.95
CA HIS A 278 -6.01 5.96 -10.80
C HIS A 278 -6.05 6.43 -9.34
N LEU A 279 -5.15 5.90 -8.51
CA LEU A 279 -5.13 6.14 -7.06
C LEU A 279 -4.91 7.61 -6.75
N VAL A 280 -3.95 8.27 -7.41
CA VAL A 280 -3.63 9.68 -7.16
C VAL A 280 -4.83 10.57 -7.48
N VAL A 281 -5.51 10.33 -8.60
CA VAL A 281 -6.74 11.06 -9.01
C VAL A 281 -7.84 10.84 -7.97
N SER A 282 -8.10 9.59 -7.60
CA SER A 282 -9.11 9.24 -6.60
C SER A 282 -8.83 9.89 -5.24
N CYS A 283 -7.56 9.98 -4.84
CA CYS A 283 -7.15 10.65 -3.62
C CYS A 283 -7.41 12.16 -3.68
N HIS A 284 -7.04 12.82 -4.78
CA HIS A 284 -7.25 14.27 -4.96
C HIS A 284 -8.73 14.66 -4.90
N LEU A 285 -9.62 13.82 -5.43
CA LEU A 285 -11.06 14.08 -5.45
C LEU A 285 -11.79 13.64 -4.18
N SER A 286 -11.11 12.93 -3.27
CA SER A 286 -11.71 12.37 -2.07
C SER A 286 -12.23 13.43 -1.10
N SER A 287 -13.21 13.04 -0.28
CA SER A 287 -13.70 13.86 0.82
C SER A 287 -12.60 14.23 1.82
N LEU A 288 -11.62 13.34 2.04
CA LEU A 288 -10.55 13.54 3.02
C LEU A 288 -9.69 14.76 2.67
N MET A 289 -9.43 15.02 1.38
CA MET A 289 -8.71 16.21 0.91
C MET A 289 -9.41 17.53 1.28
N LYS A 290 -10.74 17.52 1.39
CA LYS A 290 -11.55 18.70 1.71
C LYS A 290 -11.59 18.99 3.21
N ARG A 291 -11.07 18.09 4.04
CA ARG A 291 -11.08 18.23 5.51
C ARG A 291 -9.78 18.87 5.99
N GLU A 292 -9.79 20.19 6.15
CA GLU A 292 -8.59 20.97 6.51
C GLU A 292 -7.87 20.50 7.78
N LYS A 293 -8.60 19.98 8.78
CA LYS A 293 -8.03 19.56 10.07
C LYS A 293 -7.58 18.11 10.04
N GLU A 294 -8.50 17.19 9.78
CA GLU A 294 -8.23 15.75 9.85
C GLU A 294 -7.44 15.25 8.63
N GLY A 295 -7.61 15.87 7.46
CA GLY A 295 -6.94 15.47 6.21
C GLY A 295 -5.58 16.11 5.98
N HIS A 296 -5.11 17.01 6.86
CA HIS A 296 -3.91 17.81 6.58
C HIS A 296 -2.66 16.97 6.28
N LEU A 297 -2.38 15.97 7.13
CA LEU A 297 -1.23 15.08 6.92
C LEU A 297 -1.41 14.20 5.68
N PHE A 298 -2.63 13.70 5.45
CA PHE A 298 -2.96 12.96 4.22
C PHE A 298 -2.65 13.79 2.96
N CYS A 299 -2.99 15.09 2.94
CA CYS A 299 -2.67 15.99 1.82
C CYS A 299 -1.15 16.10 1.61
N GLN A 300 -0.38 16.29 2.69
CA GLN A 300 1.09 16.40 2.60
C GLN A 300 1.72 15.11 2.07
N LEU A 301 1.25 13.95 2.54
CA LEU A 301 1.69 12.65 2.05
C LEU A 301 1.28 12.45 0.58
N LEU A 302 0.08 12.87 0.18
CA LEU A 302 -0.36 12.78 -1.21
C LEU A 302 0.49 13.63 -2.15
N ASP A 303 0.93 14.83 -1.72
CA ASP A 303 1.85 15.66 -2.48
C ASP A 303 3.21 14.96 -2.67
N MET A 304 3.72 14.29 -1.63
CA MET A 304 4.93 13.47 -1.73
C MET A 304 4.75 12.27 -2.68
N LEU A 305 3.60 11.58 -2.60
CA LEU A 305 3.31 10.48 -3.51
C LEU A 305 3.25 10.96 -4.96
N LYS A 306 2.58 12.10 -5.21
CA LYS A 306 2.51 12.72 -6.54
C LYS A 306 3.88 13.08 -7.09
N PHE A 307 4.79 13.53 -6.24
CA PHE A 307 6.18 13.76 -6.63
C PHE A 307 6.85 12.46 -7.09
N TYR A 308 6.72 11.36 -6.32
CA TYR A 308 7.33 10.09 -6.69
C TYR A 308 6.69 9.44 -7.92
N THR A 309 5.36 9.45 -8.07
CA THR A 309 4.72 8.90 -9.28
C THR A 309 5.15 9.66 -10.54
N GLY A 310 5.39 10.97 -10.43
CA GLY A 310 5.94 11.80 -11.50
C GLY A 310 7.47 11.90 -11.55
N PHE A 311 8.21 11.13 -10.75
CA PHE A 311 9.66 11.28 -10.62
C PHE A 311 10.37 11.00 -11.95
N GLU A 312 11.35 11.83 -12.28
CA GLU A 312 12.03 11.85 -13.58
C GLU A 312 13.08 10.73 -13.70
N ILE A 313 12.62 9.48 -13.64
CA ILE A 313 13.45 8.27 -13.71
C ILE A 313 12.88 7.28 -14.72
N SER A 314 13.76 6.59 -15.43
CA SER A 314 13.38 5.43 -16.24
C SER A 314 13.20 4.20 -15.34
N ASP A 315 11.96 3.72 -15.15
CA ASP A 315 11.67 2.55 -14.31
C ASP A 315 12.45 1.29 -14.74
N GLN A 316 12.74 1.16 -16.03
CA GLN A 316 13.45 0.02 -16.59
C GLN A 316 14.97 0.10 -16.36
N THR A 317 15.58 1.26 -16.62
CA THR A 317 17.05 1.41 -16.56
C THR A 317 17.55 1.90 -15.20
N GLY A 318 16.71 2.58 -14.42
CA GLY A 318 17.07 3.27 -13.18
C GLY A 318 17.81 4.59 -13.39
N ASN A 319 18.00 5.03 -14.63
CA ASN A 319 18.67 6.29 -14.92
C ASN A 319 17.69 7.46 -14.82
N ALA A 320 18.19 8.60 -14.33
CA ALA A 320 17.46 9.86 -14.40
C ALA A 320 17.13 10.22 -15.86
N LEU A 321 15.93 10.71 -16.09
CA LEU A 321 15.49 11.21 -17.39
C LEU A 321 16.10 12.57 -17.64
N THR A 322 16.53 12.79 -18.88
CA THR A 322 16.98 14.10 -19.35
C THR A 322 15.79 15.01 -19.64
N GLU A 323 16.00 16.32 -19.64
CA GLU A 323 14.98 17.32 -20.03
C GLU A 323 14.36 17.01 -21.41
N LYS A 324 15.18 16.52 -22.35
CA LYS A 324 14.73 16.12 -23.68
C LYS A 324 13.82 14.89 -23.63
N GLU A 325 14.16 13.89 -22.82
CA GLU A 325 13.31 12.70 -22.64
C GLU A 325 11.99 13.07 -21.96
N MET A 326 12.02 13.92 -20.93
CA MET A 326 10.82 14.45 -20.27
C MET A 326 9.90 15.18 -21.26
N THR A 327 10.46 16.09 -22.06
CA THR A 327 9.72 16.81 -23.11
C THR A 327 9.13 15.83 -24.13
N THR A 328 9.89 14.81 -24.54
CA THR A 328 9.44 13.80 -25.51
C THR A 328 8.28 12.99 -24.96
N LEU A 329 8.35 12.54 -23.69
CA LEU A 329 7.28 11.79 -23.03
C LEU A 329 5.99 12.61 -22.94
N HIS A 330 6.08 13.90 -22.59
CA HIS A 330 4.94 14.80 -22.57
C HIS A 330 4.30 14.95 -23.96
N TYR A 331 5.12 15.22 -24.98
CA TYR A 331 4.63 15.38 -26.35
C TYR A 331 4.02 14.11 -26.91
N ASP A 332 4.58 12.93 -26.60
CA ASP A 332 4.03 11.64 -27.02
C ASP A 332 2.64 11.40 -26.41
N ARG A 333 2.43 11.78 -25.14
CA ARG A 333 1.12 11.70 -24.47
C ARG A 333 0.09 12.60 -25.15
N ILE A 334 0.40 13.88 -25.33
CA ILE A 334 -0.52 14.84 -25.99
C ILE A 334 -0.78 14.40 -27.44
N THR A 335 0.25 13.99 -28.17
CA THR A 335 0.09 13.52 -29.56
C THR A 335 -0.80 12.28 -29.64
N SER A 336 -0.67 11.35 -28.69
CA SER A 336 -1.55 10.17 -28.61
C SER A 336 -3.01 10.58 -28.37
N LEU A 337 -3.25 11.52 -27.47
CA LEU A 337 -4.57 12.07 -27.21
C LEU A 337 -5.14 12.82 -28.43
N GLN A 338 -4.34 13.64 -29.11
CA GLN A 338 -4.74 14.32 -30.34
C GLN A 338 -5.08 13.35 -31.48
N ARG A 339 -4.33 12.25 -31.62
CA ARG A 339 -4.65 11.20 -32.61
C ARG A 339 -5.99 10.53 -32.31
N ALA A 340 -6.25 10.18 -31.05
CA ALA A 340 -7.53 9.61 -30.64
C ALA A 340 -8.68 10.60 -30.89
N ALA A 341 -8.50 11.86 -30.48
CA ALA A 341 -9.43 12.96 -30.71
C ALA A 341 -9.77 13.12 -32.20
N PHE A 342 -8.77 13.21 -33.08
CA PHE A 342 -8.98 13.38 -34.52
C PHE A 342 -9.77 12.22 -35.14
N ALA A 343 -9.40 10.99 -34.80
CA ALA A 343 -9.93 9.80 -35.42
C ALA A 343 -11.36 9.47 -34.98
N HIS A 344 -11.71 9.73 -33.72
CA HIS A 344 -12.93 9.21 -33.11
C HIS A 344 -13.88 10.27 -32.55
N PHE A 345 -13.45 11.51 -32.36
CA PHE A 345 -14.21 12.53 -31.66
C PHE A 345 -14.28 13.85 -32.46
N PRO A 346 -15.29 14.04 -33.33
CA PRO A 346 -15.44 15.25 -34.13
C PRO A 346 -15.50 16.54 -33.31
N GLU A 347 -16.06 16.47 -32.10
CA GLU A 347 -16.14 17.58 -31.13
C GLU A 347 -14.76 18.10 -30.69
N LEU A 348 -13.71 17.27 -30.85
CA LEU A 348 -12.33 17.57 -30.46
C LEU A 348 -11.40 17.85 -31.65
N HIS A 349 -11.92 18.08 -32.86
CA HIS A 349 -11.08 18.35 -34.04
C HIS A 349 -10.21 19.59 -33.89
N ASP A 350 -10.73 20.67 -33.31
CA ASP A 350 -9.94 21.89 -33.05
C ASP A 350 -8.79 21.61 -32.07
N PHE A 351 -9.03 20.81 -31.03
CA PHE A 351 -7.99 20.36 -30.10
C PHE A 351 -6.93 19.51 -30.83
N ALA A 352 -7.38 18.57 -31.67
CA ALA A 352 -6.52 17.62 -32.35
C ALA A 352 -5.59 18.26 -33.39
N LEU A 353 -5.99 19.39 -33.99
CA LEU A 353 -5.22 20.11 -35.01
C LEU A 353 -4.38 21.26 -34.43
N SER A 354 -4.55 21.58 -33.14
CA SER A 354 -3.80 22.63 -32.46
C SER A 354 -2.36 22.19 -32.15
N SER A 355 -1.44 23.15 -32.02
CA SER A 355 -0.09 22.87 -31.53
C SER A 355 -0.12 22.41 -30.07
N VAL A 356 0.80 21.52 -29.67
CA VAL A 356 0.90 21.00 -28.28
C VAL A 356 0.87 22.13 -27.24
N ALA A 357 1.69 23.17 -27.41
CA ALA A 357 1.77 24.30 -26.48
C ALA A 357 0.47 25.12 -26.32
N ALA A 358 -0.49 24.96 -27.22
CA ALA A 358 -1.80 25.62 -27.12
C ALA A 358 -2.80 24.81 -26.28
N VAL A 359 -2.56 23.51 -26.11
CA VAL A 359 -3.54 22.55 -25.58
C VAL A 359 -3.07 21.76 -24.37
N ASP A 360 -1.79 21.87 -23.99
CA ASP A 360 -1.16 21.04 -22.95
C ASP A 360 -1.20 21.65 -21.54
N THR A 361 -1.88 22.79 -21.37
CA THR A 361 -2.15 23.38 -20.05
C THR A 361 -3.46 22.87 -19.47
N ARG A 362 -3.56 22.80 -18.14
CA ARG A 362 -4.79 22.39 -17.44
C ARG A 362 -6.00 23.23 -17.83
N GLU A 363 -5.81 24.53 -17.99
CA GLU A 363 -6.86 25.48 -18.40
C GLU A 363 -7.36 25.16 -19.82
N SER A 364 -6.44 24.94 -20.76
CA SER A 364 -6.78 24.54 -22.13
C SER A 364 -7.48 23.18 -22.19
N LEU A 365 -6.97 22.18 -21.47
CA LEU A 365 -7.60 20.85 -21.38
C LEU A 365 -9.01 20.96 -20.81
N THR A 366 -9.21 21.72 -19.72
CA THR A 366 -10.53 21.94 -19.14
C THR A 366 -11.50 22.59 -20.13
N LYS A 367 -11.01 23.55 -20.92
CA LYS A 367 -11.82 24.21 -21.95
C LYS A 367 -12.27 23.23 -23.06
N HIS A 368 -11.35 22.37 -23.53
CA HIS A 368 -11.64 21.42 -24.60
C HIS A 368 -12.44 20.20 -24.15
N PHE A 369 -12.20 19.65 -22.95
CA PHE A 369 -12.83 18.42 -22.48
C PHE A 369 -14.01 18.67 -21.53
N GLY A 370 -14.05 19.82 -20.84
CA GLY A 370 -15.04 20.09 -19.79
C GLY A 370 -16.49 20.17 -20.27
N HIS A 371 -16.73 20.49 -21.53
CA HIS A 371 -18.08 20.54 -22.10
C HIS A 371 -18.58 19.16 -22.60
N LEU A 372 -17.69 18.17 -22.71
CA LEU A 372 -18.04 16.84 -23.20
C LEU A 372 -18.95 16.08 -22.23
N SER A 373 -19.66 15.09 -22.77
CA SER A 373 -20.47 14.18 -21.96
C SER A 373 -19.59 13.20 -21.18
N PRO A 374 -20.05 12.66 -20.03
CA PRO A 374 -19.34 11.62 -19.30
C PRO A 374 -19.01 10.40 -20.17
N ASN A 375 -19.92 9.97 -21.05
CA ASN A 375 -19.70 8.85 -21.95
C ASN A 375 -18.57 9.15 -22.95
N THR A 376 -18.53 10.37 -23.51
CA THR A 376 -17.46 10.80 -24.42
C THR A 376 -16.11 10.80 -23.70
N LEU A 377 -16.03 11.34 -22.48
CA LEU A 377 -14.79 11.37 -21.69
C LEU A 377 -14.30 9.94 -21.36
N HIS A 378 -15.21 9.04 -20.99
CA HIS A 378 -14.88 7.63 -20.78
C HIS A 378 -14.30 7.00 -22.05
N GLN A 379 -14.93 7.22 -23.20
CA GLN A 379 -14.44 6.69 -24.47
C GLN A 379 -13.05 7.24 -24.81
N VAL A 380 -12.78 8.53 -24.59
CA VAL A 380 -11.42 9.09 -24.77
C VAL A 380 -10.41 8.36 -23.87
N ALA A 381 -10.74 8.19 -22.58
CA ALA A 381 -9.88 7.49 -21.63
C ALA A 381 -9.64 6.02 -22.01
N SER A 382 -10.63 5.33 -22.59
CA SER A 382 -10.48 3.94 -23.04
C SER A 382 -9.54 3.82 -24.25
N TYR A 383 -9.59 4.75 -25.21
CA TYR A 383 -8.62 4.82 -26.32
C TYR A 383 -7.19 5.03 -25.84
N LEU A 384 -7.01 5.75 -24.72
CA LEU A 384 -5.71 5.93 -24.06
C LEU A 384 -5.29 4.75 -23.17
N CYS A 385 -6.07 3.67 -23.14
CA CYS A 385 -5.84 2.51 -22.29
C CYS A 385 -5.87 2.83 -20.78
N LEU A 386 -6.61 3.87 -20.38
CA LEU A 386 -6.79 4.26 -18.98
C LEU A 386 -8.03 3.60 -18.36
N LEU A 387 -9.07 3.39 -19.16
CA LEU A 387 -10.31 2.73 -18.73
C LEU A 387 -10.66 1.55 -19.65
N PRO A 388 -11.46 0.58 -19.18
CA PRO A 388 -12.06 -0.42 -20.06
C PRO A 388 -12.91 0.25 -21.14
N GLU A 389 -13.17 -0.48 -22.22
CA GLU A 389 -14.07 0.00 -23.27
C GLU A 389 -15.49 0.17 -22.73
N LEU A 390 -16.13 1.30 -23.04
CA LEU A 390 -17.52 1.54 -22.70
C LEU A 390 -18.42 0.78 -23.70
N PRO A 391 -19.19 -0.25 -23.26
CA PRO A 391 -20.00 -1.02 -24.18
C PRO A 391 -21.09 -0.17 -24.86
N GLU A 392 -21.41 -0.49 -26.10
CA GLU A 392 -22.48 0.20 -26.83
C GLU A 392 -23.81 0.15 -26.06
N GLY A 393 -24.46 1.30 -25.91
CA GLY A 393 -25.75 1.43 -25.22
C GLY A 393 -25.67 1.44 -23.69
N GLN A 394 -24.48 1.46 -23.09
CA GLN A 394 -24.31 1.63 -21.65
C GLN A 394 -23.76 3.03 -21.33
N ASP A 395 -24.25 3.58 -20.21
CA ASP A 395 -23.70 4.80 -19.64
C ASP A 395 -22.50 4.49 -18.74
N THR A 396 -21.57 5.44 -18.67
CA THR A 396 -20.43 5.34 -17.75
C THR A 396 -20.90 5.28 -16.29
N THR A 397 -20.24 4.45 -15.48
CA THR A 397 -20.42 4.43 -14.03
C THR A 397 -19.52 5.43 -13.30
N TYR A 398 -18.60 6.09 -14.02
CA TYR A 398 -17.69 7.08 -13.46
C TYR A 398 -18.32 8.48 -13.50
N GLU A 399 -18.14 9.23 -12.41
CA GLU A 399 -18.52 10.63 -12.33
C GLU A 399 -17.72 11.48 -13.32
N LYS A 400 -18.34 12.55 -13.83
CA LYS A 400 -17.74 13.42 -14.84
C LYS A 400 -16.44 14.05 -14.34
N GLU A 401 -16.44 14.46 -13.09
CA GLU A 401 -15.31 15.10 -12.41
C GLU A 401 -14.11 14.16 -12.36
N VAL A 402 -14.33 12.87 -12.10
CA VAL A 402 -13.27 11.84 -12.10
C VAL A 402 -12.70 11.65 -13.49
N LEU A 403 -13.56 11.54 -14.51
CA LEU A 403 -13.14 11.36 -15.90
C LEU A 403 -12.35 12.57 -16.43
N LEU A 404 -12.74 13.78 -16.02
CA LEU A 404 -12.06 15.00 -16.44
C LEU A 404 -10.72 15.19 -15.72
N GLU A 405 -10.60 14.80 -14.45
CA GLU A 405 -9.31 14.85 -13.74
C GLU A 405 -8.33 13.76 -14.21
N LEU A 406 -8.86 12.64 -14.73
CA LEU A 406 -8.06 11.55 -15.28
C LEU A 406 -7.39 11.91 -16.61
N LEU A 407 -8.06 12.71 -17.44
CA LEU A 407 -7.60 13.16 -18.76
C LEU A 407 -6.74 14.43 -18.65
#